data_AF-A0A846HUR6-F1
#
_entry.id   AF-A0A846HUR6-F1
#
_cell.length_a   1.000
_cell.length_b   1.000
_cell.length_c   1.000
_cell.angle_alpha   90.00
_cell.angle_beta   90.00
_cell.angle_gamma   90.00
#
_symmetry.space_group_name_H-M   'P 1'
#
loop_
_entity.id
_entity.type
_entity.pdbx_description
1 polymer ?
#
loop_
_entity_poly.entity_id
_entity_poly.type
_entity_poly.pdbx_seq_one_letter_code
_entity_poly.pdbx_strand_id
1 'polypeptide(L)'
;MIGSGWLSAVALSADLLKWRVPDQADPTVPEQADPAAAVDLEDAAATLALHIYILFEHKSRTDYWVLLQLLRYILLQGEAYRKQHPEAKTLPPVYPLVLYHGQRLWRMPSDFHALIRPLPEALKPFVPQFRYALQDLSPRSDAEIMGDVLTRLVQLALRWIFSD
;
A
#
# COMPACT_ATOMS: atom_id res chain seq x y z
N MET A 1 -17.79 8.97 -25.39
CA MET A 1 -16.39 9.42 -25.21
C MET A 1 -15.83 8.74 -23.98
N ILE A 2 -14.81 7.91 -24.19
CA ILE A 2 -14.27 6.93 -23.24
C ILE A 2 -13.24 7.68 -22.40
N GLY A 3 -13.51 7.88 -21.10
CA GLY A 3 -12.57 8.51 -20.18
C GLY A 3 -11.46 7.53 -19.83
N SER A 4 -10.25 7.81 -20.32
CA SER A 4 -9.01 7.09 -20.06
C SER A 4 -8.74 6.99 -18.56
N GLY A 5 -8.87 5.76 -18.04
CA GLY A 5 -8.43 5.40 -16.69
C GLY A 5 -6.91 5.38 -16.65
N TRP A 6 -6.33 6.34 -15.94
CA TRP A 6 -4.91 6.37 -15.65
C TRP A 6 -4.61 5.28 -14.62
N LEU A 7 -3.76 4.33 -15.02
CA LEU A 7 -3.16 3.30 -14.16
C LEU A 7 -2.13 3.99 -13.27
N SER A 8 -2.29 3.88 -11.96
CA SER A 8 -1.25 4.26 -11.00
C SER A 8 -1.17 3.23 -9.88
N ALA A 9 -0.59 2.07 -10.17
CA ALA A 9 -0.10 1.18 -9.13
C ALA A 9 1.34 1.60 -8.81
N VAL A 10 1.52 2.44 -7.79
CA VAL A 10 2.84 2.67 -7.22
C VAL A 10 3.14 1.51 -6.28
N ALA A 11 4.23 0.79 -6.53
CA ALA A 11 4.81 -0.14 -5.58
C ALA A 11 5.94 0.59 -4.85
N LEU A 12 5.68 1.06 -3.63
CA LEU A 12 6.76 1.46 -2.73
C LEU A 12 7.33 0.19 -2.10
N SER A 13 8.57 -0.16 -2.42
CA SER A 13 9.34 -1.12 -1.61
C SER A 13 9.81 -0.40 -0.34
N ALA A 14 9.76 -1.09 0.81
CA ALA A 14 10.25 -0.57 2.09
C ALA A 14 11.76 -0.23 2.07
N ASP A 15 12.49 -0.57 1.01
CA ASP A 15 13.88 -0.18 0.81
C ASP A 15 14.10 1.35 0.73
N LEU A 16 13.06 2.11 0.37
CA LEU A 16 13.12 3.57 0.23
C LEU A 16 12.83 4.36 1.53
N LEU A 17 12.60 3.68 2.66
CA LEU A 17 12.33 4.33 3.95
C LEU A 17 13.19 3.76 5.08
N LYS A 18 14.50 3.59 4.84
CA LYS A 18 15.49 3.54 5.93
C LYS A 18 15.64 4.95 6.53
N TRP A 19 14.65 5.39 7.29
CA TRP A 19 14.83 6.54 8.18
C TRP A 19 15.77 6.10 9.31
N ARG A 20 17.04 6.52 9.22
CA ARG A 20 18.00 6.41 10.30
C ARG A 20 17.63 7.43 11.37
N VAL A 21 17.28 6.97 12.57
CA VAL A 21 17.17 7.83 13.75
C VAL A 21 18.50 8.61 13.84
N PRO A 22 18.50 9.96 13.82
CA PRO A 22 19.71 10.71 14.11
C PRO A 22 20.11 10.38 15.53
N ASP A 23 21.33 9.88 15.67
CA ASP A 23 22.00 9.58 16.93
C ASP A 23 21.82 10.76 17.90
N GLN A 24 20.87 10.65 18.83
CA GLN A 24 20.90 11.48 20.03
C GLN A 24 21.97 10.85 20.89
N ALA A 25 23.13 11.50 20.90
CA ALA A 25 24.22 11.19 21.80
C ALA A 25 23.69 11.14 23.25
N ASP A 26 23.52 9.94 23.77
CA ASP A 26 23.45 9.64 25.20
C ASP A 26 24.84 9.16 25.63
N PRO A 27 25.62 9.98 26.38
CA PRO A 27 27.00 9.67 26.69
C PRO A 27 27.08 8.74 27.90
N THR A 28 26.54 7.51 27.81
CA THR A 28 26.80 6.49 28.85
C THR A 28 26.50 5.06 28.36
N VAL A 29 27.36 4.50 27.51
CA VAL A 29 27.48 3.04 27.33
C VAL A 29 28.96 2.65 27.38
N PRO A 30 29.38 1.63 28.16
CA PRO A 30 30.80 1.27 28.29
C PRO A 30 31.34 0.71 26.97
N GLU A 31 32.52 1.18 26.58
CA GLU A 31 33.25 0.91 25.34
C GLU A 31 33.84 -0.52 25.24
N GLN A 32 33.11 -1.56 25.67
CA GLN A 32 33.55 -2.95 25.57
C GLN A 32 32.37 -3.91 25.38
N ALA A 33 31.74 -3.88 24.21
CA ALA A 33 30.88 -4.96 23.74
C ALA A 33 31.60 -5.70 22.58
N ASP A 34 31.60 -7.03 22.66
CA ASP A 34 32.26 -7.94 21.72
C ASP A 34 31.73 -7.74 20.27
N PRO A 35 32.61 -7.44 19.29
CA PRO A 35 32.19 -7.24 17.90
C PRO A 35 31.54 -8.49 17.27
N ALA A 36 31.76 -9.69 17.80
CA ALA A 36 31.10 -10.90 17.31
C ALA A 36 29.58 -10.90 17.56
N ALA A 37 29.11 -10.30 18.66
CA ALA A 37 27.68 -10.19 18.96
C ALA A 37 26.96 -9.16 18.07
N ALA A 38 27.67 -8.19 17.50
CA ALA A 38 27.07 -7.20 16.60
C ALA A 38 26.79 -7.78 15.20
N VAL A 39 27.61 -8.72 14.74
CA VAL A 39 27.42 -9.40 13.44
C VAL A 39 26.18 -10.30 13.46
N ASP A 40 25.91 -10.96 14.58
CA ASP A 40 24.72 -11.82 14.74
C ASP A 40 23.40 -11.03 14.80
N LEU A 41 23.43 -9.76 15.20
CA LEU A 41 22.23 -8.90 15.26
C LEU A 41 21.83 -8.35 13.89
N GLU A 42 22.79 -8.11 12.99
CA GLU A 42 22.50 -7.69 11.61
C GLU A 42 21.88 -8.83 10.79
N ASP A 43 22.38 -10.06 10.95
CA ASP A 43 21.87 -11.24 10.25
C ASP A 43 20.52 -11.75 10.82
N ALA A 44 20.29 -11.60 12.14
CA ALA A 44 18.97 -11.88 12.74
C ALA A 44 17.90 -10.87 12.29
N ALA A 45 18.26 -9.59 12.14
CA ALA A 45 17.35 -8.56 11.62
C ALA A 45 17.02 -8.75 10.13
N ALA A 46 17.93 -9.33 9.34
CA ALA A 46 17.71 -9.66 7.93
C ALA A 46 16.68 -10.79 7.72
N THR A 47 16.40 -11.61 8.74
CA THR A 47 15.52 -12.78 8.64
C THR A 47 14.02 -12.43 8.76
N LEU A 48 13.66 -11.17 9.03
CA LEU A 48 12.26 -10.71 9.20
C LEU A 48 11.89 -9.46 8.39
N ALA A 49 12.62 -9.16 7.32
CA ALA A 49 12.26 -8.04 6.44
C ALA A 49 10.98 -8.35 5.66
N LEU A 50 9.83 -7.90 6.19
CA LEU A 50 8.54 -8.01 5.54
C LEU A 50 8.41 -6.93 4.45
N HIS A 51 8.44 -7.37 3.19
CA HIS A 51 8.23 -6.50 2.03
C HIS A 51 6.73 -6.45 1.70
N ILE A 52 6.11 -5.28 1.85
CA ILE A 52 4.69 -5.03 1.53
C ILE A 52 4.62 -4.00 0.41
N TYR A 53 3.78 -4.23 -0.58
CA TYR A 53 3.43 -3.20 -1.56
C TYR A 53 2.20 -2.43 -1.12
N ILE A 54 2.29 -1.09 -1.06
CA ILE A 54 1.11 -0.24 -0.82
C ILE A 54 0.54 0.18 -2.16
N LEU A 55 -0.66 -0.29 -2.49
CA LEU A 55 -1.37 0.11 -3.71
C LEU A 55 -2.24 1.33 -3.43
N PHE A 56 -1.91 2.47 -4.04
CA PHE A 56 -2.68 3.71 -3.89
C PHE A 56 -3.72 3.85 -5.00
N GLU A 57 -4.96 4.19 -4.62
CA GLU A 57 -6.01 4.62 -5.54
C GLU A 57 -6.60 5.94 -5.03
N HIS A 58 -6.49 7.00 -5.82
CA HIS A 58 -7.10 8.29 -5.48
C HIS A 58 -8.46 8.46 -6.17
N LYS A 59 -9.48 8.85 -5.39
CA LYS A 59 -10.84 9.07 -5.88
C LYS A 59 -11.35 10.44 -5.44
N SER A 60 -11.81 11.25 -6.40
CA SER A 60 -12.57 12.48 -6.12
C SER A 60 -14.09 12.26 -6.15
N ARG A 61 -14.54 11.07 -6.58
CA ARG A 61 -15.94 10.65 -6.66
C ARG A 61 -16.08 9.26 -6.08
N THR A 62 -17.22 8.97 -5.47
CA THR A 62 -17.56 7.62 -5.02
C THR A 62 -17.61 6.68 -6.21
N ASP A 63 -17.05 5.48 -6.07
CA ASP A 63 -17.01 4.46 -7.11
C ASP A 63 -17.37 3.10 -6.52
N TYR A 64 -18.53 2.59 -6.90
CA TYR A 64 -19.04 1.31 -6.41
C TYR A 64 -18.14 0.14 -6.83
N TRP A 65 -17.46 0.25 -7.96
CA TRP A 65 -16.64 -0.79 -8.55
C TRP A 65 -15.15 -0.65 -8.20
N VAL A 66 -14.80 0.21 -7.23
CA VAL A 66 -13.40 0.42 -6.79
C VAL A 66 -12.69 -0.89 -6.43
N LEU A 67 -13.40 -1.83 -5.80
CA LEU A 67 -12.84 -3.15 -5.47
C LEU A 67 -12.46 -3.96 -6.71
N LEU A 68 -13.25 -3.92 -7.79
CA LEU A 68 -12.89 -4.61 -9.03
C LEU A 68 -11.66 -3.99 -9.69
N GLN A 69 -11.54 -2.66 -9.62
CA GLN A 69 -10.35 -1.95 -10.07
C GLN A 69 -9.11 -2.32 -9.25
N LEU A 70 -9.23 -2.38 -7.93
CA LEU A 70 -8.14 -2.79 -7.04
C LEU A 70 -7.70 -4.24 -7.29
N LEU A 71 -8.64 -5.16 -7.53
CA LEU A 71 -8.31 -6.55 -7.89
C LEU A 71 -7.44 -6.59 -9.15
N ARG A 72 -7.82 -5.85 -10.19
CA ARG A 72 -7.01 -5.75 -11.42
C ARG A 72 -5.59 -5.28 -11.12
N TYR A 73 -5.42 -4.30 -10.24
CA TYR A 73 -4.09 -3.76 -9.92
C TYR A 73 -3.25 -4.72 -9.09
N ILE A 74 -3.86 -5.45 -8.15
CA ILE A 74 -3.19 -6.52 -7.40
C ILE A 74 -2.67 -7.59 -8.37
N LEU A 75 -3.49 -7.99 -9.35
CA LEU A 75 -3.09 -8.98 -10.36
C LEU A 75 -1.94 -8.48 -11.24
N LEU A 76 -2.06 -7.26 -11.78
CA LEU A 76 -1.01 -6.66 -12.61
C LEU A 76 0.31 -6.55 -11.84
N GLN A 77 0.25 -6.20 -10.55
CA GLN A 77 1.46 -6.08 -9.75
C GLN A 77 2.09 -7.44 -9.43
N GLY A 78 1.27 -8.47 -9.17
CA GLY A 78 1.76 -9.84 -9.04
C GLY A 78 2.43 -10.36 -10.32
N GLU A 79 1.88 -10.04 -11.48
CA GLU A 79 2.49 -10.38 -12.77
C GLU A 79 3.82 -9.68 -13.01
N ALA A 80 3.89 -8.39 -12.70
CA ALA A 80 5.12 -7.60 -12.82
C ALA A 80 6.21 -8.13 -11.88
N TYR A 81 5.86 -8.41 -10.61
CA TYR A 81 6.77 -9.02 -9.64
C TYR A 81 7.33 -10.35 -10.13
N ARG A 82 6.48 -11.27 -10.62
CA ARG A 82 6.93 -12.57 -11.15
C ARG A 82 7.88 -12.42 -12.34
N LYS A 83 7.67 -11.42 -13.20
CA LYS A 83 8.58 -11.15 -14.34
C LYS A 83 9.95 -10.64 -13.86
N GLN A 84 9.98 -9.81 -12.82
CA GLN A 84 11.22 -9.25 -12.25
C GLN A 84 11.96 -10.26 -11.36
N HIS A 85 11.23 -11.20 -10.75
CA HIS A 85 11.75 -12.20 -9.83
C HIS A 85 11.36 -13.61 -10.28
N PRO A 86 11.97 -14.15 -11.35
CA PRO A 86 11.58 -15.42 -11.95
C PRO A 86 11.71 -16.63 -11.01
N GLU A 87 12.62 -16.55 -10.02
CA GLU A 87 12.81 -17.60 -9.03
C GLU A 87 11.88 -17.49 -7.81
N ALA A 88 11.13 -16.40 -7.67
CA ALA A 88 10.24 -16.20 -6.53
C ALA A 88 9.12 -17.26 -6.50
N LYS A 89 8.92 -17.86 -5.33
CA LYS A 89 7.85 -18.86 -5.09
C LYS A 89 6.60 -18.27 -4.45
N THR A 90 6.68 -17.03 -4.00
CA THR A 90 5.59 -16.31 -3.32
C THR A 90 5.50 -14.89 -3.87
N LEU A 91 4.30 -14.31 -3.78
CA LEU A 91 4.11 -12.88 -4.02
C LEU A 91 4.19 -12.13 -2.68
N PRO A 92 4.81 -10.95 -2.64
CA PRO A 92 4.70 -10.07 -1.48
C PRO A 92 3.24 -9.61 -1.31
N PRO A 93 2.79 -9.39 -0.06
CA PRO A 93 1.46 -8.87 0.20
C PRO A 93 1.26 -7.48 -0.41
N VAL A 94 0.05 -7.22 -0.90
CA VAL A 94 -0.39 -5.91 -1.38
C VAL A 94 -1.41 -5.35 -0.39
N TYR A 95 -1.17 -4.13 0.08
CA TYR A 95 -2.05 -3.36 0.95
C TYR A 95 -2.77 -2.27 0.14
N PRO A 96 -4.05 -2.44 -0.22
CA PRO A 96 -4.78 -1.45 -1.00
C PRO A 96 -5.24 -0.29 -0.11
N LEU A 97 -4.87 0.93 -0.48
CA LEU A 97 -5.26 2.18 0.17
C LEU A 97 -6.00 3.07 -0.82
N VAL A 98 -7.24 3.41 -0.48
CA VAL A 98 -8.04 4.39 -1.21
C VAL A 98 -7.96 5.73 -0.50
N LEU A 99 -7.45 6.74 -1.19
CA LEU A 99 -7.48 8.14 -0.75
C LEU A 99 -8.71 8.81 -1.37
N TYR A 100 -9.69 9.18 -0.54
CA TYR A 100 -10.92 9.82 -1.01
C TYR A 100 -10.95 11.29 -0.64
N HIS A 101 -11.08 12.16 -1.63
CA HIS A 101 -11.27 13.60 -1.44
C HIS A 101 -12.45 14.06 -2.30
N GLY A 102 -13.66 13.65 -1.92
CA GLY A 102 -14.86 14.03 -2.64
C GLY A 102 -15.90 14.69 -1.75
N GLN A 103 -16.88 15.31 -2.40
CA GLN A 103 -17.93 16.08 -1.72
C GLN A 103 -19.09 15.23 -1.19
N ARG A 104 -19.09 13.91 -1.40
CA ARG A 104 -20.16 13.00 -0.94
C ARG A 104 -19.61 12.08 0.14
N LEU A 105 -20.47 11.51 0.97
CA LEU A 105 -20.02 10.48 1.91
C LEU A 105 -19.57 9.24 1.16
N TRP A 106 -18.44 8.68 1.56
CA TRP A 106 -18.00 7.39 1.05
C TRP A 106 -18.86 6.26 1.63
N ARG A 107 -19.70 5.64 0.79
CA ARG A 107 -20.58 4.51 1.17
C ARG A 107 -20.32 3.27 0.33
N MET A 108 -19.12 3.15 -0.24
CA MET A 108 -18.79 2.03 -1.11
C MET A 108 -18.40 0.80 -0.27
N PRO A 109 -18.65 -0.42 -0.76
CA PRO A 109 -18.23 -1.62 -0.05
C PRO A 109 -16.71 -1.63 0.17
N SER A 110 -16.25 -2.15 1.30
CA SER A 110 -14.82 -2.26 1.64
C SER A 110 -14.25 -3.68 1.50
N ASP A 111 -15.10 -4.65 1.16
CA ASP A 111 -14.77 -6.07 1.05
C ASP A 111 -15.23 -6.59 -0.32
N PHE A 112 -14.35 -7.33 -1.02
CA PHE A 112 -14.63 -7.83 -2.36
C PHE A 112 -15.87 -8.75 -2.43
N HIS A 113 -16.14 -9.52 -1.37
CA HIS A 113 -17.30 -10.41 -1.32
C HIS A 113 -18.63 -9.64 -1.39
N ALA A 114 -18.66 -8.35 -1.01
CA ALA A 114 -19.85 -7.52 -1.13
C ALA A 114 -20.26 -7.22 -2.58
N LEU A 115 -19.36 -7.44 -3.55
CA LEU A 115 -19.69 -7.34 -4.98
C LEU A 115 -20.26 -8.65 -5.55
N ILE A 116 -20.21 -9.75 -4.79
CA ILE A 116 -20.62 -11.07 -5.26
C ILE A 116 -22.08 -11.33 -4.88
N ARG A 117 -22.86 -11.87 -5.83
CA ARG A 117 -24.23 -12.30 -5.55
C ARG A 117 -24.24 -13.33 -4.41
N PRO A 118 -25.27 -13.39 -3.56
CA PRO A 118 -25.36 -14.37 -2.50
C PRO A 118 -25.07 -15.79 -2.99
N LEU A 119 -24.23 -16.52 -2.25
CA LEU A 119 -23.80 -17.88 -2.58
C LEU A 119 -23.76 -18.77 -1.31
N PRO A 120 -23.89 -20.10 -1.45
CA PRO A 120 -23.70 -21.03 -0.33
C PRO A 120 -22.29 -20.89 0.29
N GLU A 121 -22.17 -21.14 1.60
CA GLU A 121 -20.88 -21.07 2.31
C GLU A 121 -19.79 -21.91 1.66
N ALA A 122 -20.15 -23.09 1.14
CA ALA A 122 -19.24 -23.99 0.45
C ALA A 122 -18.56 -23.36 -0.79
N LEU A 123 -19.15 -22.31 -1.38
CA LEU A 123 -18.60 -21.63 -2.54
C LEU A 123 -17.76 -20.38 -2.20
N LYS A 124 -17.77 -19.90 -0.95
CA LYS A 124 -17.01 -18.70 -0.56
C LYS A 124 -15.50 -18.82 -0.78
N PRO A 125 -14.84 -19.97 -0.54
CA PRO A 125 -13.39 -20.10 -0.74
C PRO A 125 -12.91 -19.92 -2.20
N PHE A 126 -13.82 -19.97 -3.18
CA PHE A 126 -13.49 -19.78 -4.61
C PHE A 126 -13.57 -18.31 -5.06
N VAL A 127 -13.93 -17.40 -4.15
CA VAL A 127 -13.98 -15.95 -4.39
C VAL A 127 -12.70 -15.30 -3.86
N PRO A 128 -12.10 -14.35 -4.59
CA PRO A 128 -10.98 -13.56 -4.06
C PRO A 128 -11.33 -12.85 -2.76
N GLN A 129 -10.53 -13.07 -1.72
CA GLN A 129 -10.71 -12.45 -0.42
C GLN A 129 -9.71 -11.32 -0.22
N PHE A 130 -10.18 -10.07 -0.26
CA PHE A 130 -9.39 -8.90 0.12
C PHE A 130 -10.29 -7.71 0.49
N ARG A 131 -9.67 -6.73 1.15
CA ARG A 131 -10.27 -5.46 1.56
C ARG A 131 -9.33 -4.31 1.19
N TYR A 132 -9.84 -3.08 1.23
CA TYR A 132 -9.01 -1.88 1.16
C TYR A 132 -9.18 -1.02 2.41
N ALA A 133 -8.13 -0.29 2.75
CA ALA A 133 -8.19 0.79 3.72
C ALA A 133 -8.67 2.07 3.03
N LEU A 134 -9.58 2.80 3.67
CA LEU A 134 -10.03 4.09 3.19
C LEU A 134 -9.44 5.17 4.09
N GLN A 135 -8.79 6.15 3.47
CA GLN A 135 -8.50 7.42 4.09
C GLN A 135 -9.44 8.47 3.49
N ASP A 136 -10.42 8.93 4.28
CA ASP A 136 -11.37 9.96 3.88
C ASP A 136 -10.84 11.36 4.25
N LEU A 137 -10.46 12.10 3.22
CA LEU A 137 -9.88 13.43 3.25
C LEU A 137 -10.90 14.48 2.77
N SER A 138 -12.18 14.15 2.80
CA SER A 138 -13.23 15.11 2.47
C SER A 138 -13.32 16.22 3.53
N PRO A 139 -13.84 17.42 3.16
CA PRO A 139 -14.00 18.55 4.09
C PRO A 139 -14.88 18.29 5.33
N ARG A 140 -15.45 17.10 5.44
CA ARG A 140 -16.31 16.70 6.56
C ARG A 140 -15.60 15.82 7.58
N SER A 141 -14.33 15.45 7.33
CA SER A 141 -13.49 14.77 8.32
C SER A 141 -12.58 15.79 9.01
N ASP A 142 -12.21 15.54 10.27
CA ASP A 142 -11.29 16.38 11.06
C ASP A 142 -9.83 16.39 10.51
N ALA A 143 -9.63 15.96 9.26
CA ALA A 143 -8.34 15.73 8.63
C ALA A 143 -8.03 16.69 7.46
N GLU A 144 -8.73 17.82 7.33
CA GLU A 144 -8.61 18.74 6.17
C GLU A 144 -7.17 19.13 5.82
N ILE A 145 -6.40 19.62 6.79
CA ILE A 145 -5.03 20.13 6.54
C ILE A 145 -4.08 18.99 6.16
N MET A 146 -4.18 17.85 6.85
CA MET A 146 -3.31 16.71 6.59
C MET A 146 -3.69 15.99 5.28
N GLY A 147 -4.97 16.01 4.92
CA GLY A 147 -5.50 15.39 3.73
C GLY A 147 -5.06 16.07 2.44
N ASP A 148 -5.13 17.40 2.40
CA ASP A 148 -4.66 18.17 1.25
C ASP A 148 -3.14 18.02 1.05
N VAL A 149 -2.39 18.02 2.15
CA VAL A 149 -0.93 17.82 2.12
C VAL A 149 -0.58 16.41 1.66
N LEU A 150 -1.16 15.37 2.27
CA LEU A 150 -0.88 13.97 1.90
C LEU A 150 -1.28 13.68 0.45
N THR A 151 -2.44 14.18 0.02
CA THR A 151 -2.90 14.04 -1.36
C THR A 151 -1.93 14.70 -2.34
N ARG A 152 -1.49 15.94 -2.05
CA ARG A 152 -0.49 16.62 -2.88
C ARG A 152 0.85 15.91 -2.87
N LEU A 153 1.30 15.38 -1.74
CA LEU A 153 2.54 14.61 -1.64
C LEU A 153 2.47 13.33 -2.49
N VAL A 154 1.36 12.58 -2.42
CA VAL A 154 1.15 11.39 -3.25
C VAL A 154 1.07 11.76 -4.73
N GLN A 155 0.35 12.82 -5.10
CA GLN A 155 0.28 13.29 -6.48
C GLN A 155 1.63 13.79 -7.00
N LEU A 156 2.45 14.44 -6.17
CA LEU A 156 3.80 14.87 -6.53
C LEU A 156 4.72 13.67 -6.72
N ALA A 157 4.67 12.68 -5.82
CA ALA A 157 5.42 11.43 -5.96
C ALA A 157 5.03 10.69 -7.25
N LEU A 158 3.72 10.57 -7.52
CA LEU A 158 3.20 10.01 -8.77
C LEU A 158 3.71 10.78 -9.99
N ARG A 159 3.61 12.11 -9.98
CA ARG A 159 4.11 12.95 -11.07
C ARG A 159 5.58 12.65 -11.34
N TRP A 160 6.41 12.56 -10.31
CA TRP A 160 7.83 12.28 -10.45
C TRP A 160 8.11 10.90 -11.06
N ILE A 161 7.35 9.88 -10.67
CA ILE A 161 7.46 8.50 -11.21
C ILE A 161 7.09 8.43 -12.70
N PHE A 162 6.22 9.31 -13.20
CA PHE A 162 5.75 9.32 -14.59
C PHE A 162 6.32 10.49 -15.43
N SER A 163 7.33 11.21 -14.94
CA SER A 163 7.96 12.34 -15.66
C SER A 163 9.23 11.96 -16.45
N ASP A 164 9.66 10.70 -16.37
CA ASP A 164 10.68 10.07 -17.22
C ASP A 164 10.03 9.26 -18.35
#